data_AF-A0A7W0V8U1-F1
#
_entry.id   AF-A0A7W0V8U1-F1
#
_cell.length_a   1.000
_cell.length_b   1.000
_cell.length_c   1.000
_cell.angle_alpha   90.00
_cell.angle_beta   90.00
_cell.angle_gamma   90.00
#
_symmetry.space_group_name_H-M   'P 1'
#
loop_
_entity.id
_entity.type
_entity.pdbx_description
1 polymer ?
#
loop_
_entity_poly.entity_id
_entity_poly.type
_entity_poly.pdbx_seq_one_letter_code
_entity_poly.pdbx_strand_id
1 'polypeptide(L)'
;LKAFEGVVEIATESELANASAHADRDGLFTCPHTGVALAALTKLAKRGEIKRDDEVVVISTASGLKFADFKVGYHEARLEGVESPRFRNVPVELPERYEAVRDALQRGLDG
;
A
#
# COMPACT_ATOMS: atom_id res chain seq x y z
N LEU A 1 24.04 5.28 11.09
CA LEU A 1 23.43 4.20 11.88
C LEU A 1 24.04 4.10 13.26
N LYS A 2 25.30 3.65 13.43
CA LYS A 2 25.92 3.46 14.77
C LYS A 2 25.83 4.67 15.72
N ALA A 3 26.03 5.89 15.21
CA ALA A 3 26.01 7.11 16.04
C ALA A 3 24.63 7.46 16.63
N PHE A 4 23.55 6.88 16.10
CA PHE A 4 22.16 7.15 16.50
C PHE A 4 21.39 5.87 16.80
N GLU A 5 22.11 4.77 17.11
CA GLU A 5 21.49 3.46 17.38
C GLU A 5 20.53 2.99 16.27
N GLY A 6 20.85 3.38 15.03
CA GLY A 6 19.98 3.13 13.89
C GLY A 6 19.93 1.65 13.49
N VAL A 7 18.74 1.23 13.06
CA VAL A 7 18.46 -0.13 12.58
C VAL A 7 18.43 -0.22 11.05
N VAL A 8 18.52 -1.45 10.53
CA VAL A 8 18.34 -1.75 9.10
C VAL A 8 17.22 -2.77 8.97
N GLU A 9 16.30 -2.51 8.06
CA GLU A 9 15.20 -3.40 7.72
C GLU A 9 15.13 -3.61 6.22
N ILE A 10 14.55 -4.74 5.81
CA ILE A 10 14.41 -5.14 4.42
C ILE A 10 12.93 -5.37 4.15
N ALA A 11 12.45 -4.96 2.97
CA ALA A 11 11.12 -5.30 2.49
C ALA A 11 11.25 -6.08 1.17
N THR A 12 10.50 -7.17 1.04
CA THR A 12 10.34 -7.85 -0.25
C THR A 12 9.46 -7.02 -1.20
N GLU A 13 9.44 -7.37 -2.50
CA GLU A 13 8.53 -6.75 -3.48
C GLU A 13 7.08 -6.83 -3.04
N SER A 14 6.64 -7.98 -2.52
CA SER A 14 5.29 -8.14 -2.00
C SER A 14 5.04 -7.25 -0.78
N GLU A 15 5.98 -7.15 0.15
CA GLU A 15 5.81 -6.33 1.35
C GLU A 15 5.75 -4.84 1.02
N LEU A 16 6.67 -4.33 0.20
CA LEU A 16 6.69 -2.91 -0.18
C LEU A 16 5.45 -2.54 -1.00
N ALA A 17 5.00 -3.41 -1.90
CA ALA A 17 3.85 -3.13 -2.75
C ALA A 17 2.54 -3.16 -1.95
N ASN A 18 2.37 -4.14 -1.06
CA ASN A 18 1.21 -4.18 -0.17
C ASN A 18 1.20 -3.01 0.82
N ALA A 19 2.35 -2.62 1.38
CA ALA A 19 2.43 -1.45 2.27
C ALA A 19 2.10 -0.15 1.55
N SER A 20 2.58 0.01 0.31
CA SER A 20 2.26 1.15 -0.53
C SER A 20 0.77 1.22 -0.86
N ALA A 21 0.15 0.11 -1.29
CA ALA A 21 -1.27 0.07 -1.61
C ALA A 21 -2.16 0.26 -0.37
N HIS A 22 -1.72 -0.20 0.80
CA HIS A 22 -2.43 0.06 2.05
C HIS A 22 -2.46 1.55 2.38
N ALA A 23 -1.32 2.23 2.27
CA ALA A 23 -1.23 3.68 2.51
C ALA A 23 -2.08 4.49 1.52
N ASP A 24 -2.16 4.06 0.25
CA ASP A 24 -2.97 4.75 -0.75
C ASP A 24 -4.48 4.68 -0.45
N ARG A 25 -4.95 3.66 0.29
CA ARG A 25 -6.35 3.59 0.75
C ARG A 25 -6.72 4.71 1.73
N ASP A 26 -5.72 5.27 2.41
CA ASP A 26 -5.90 6.40 3.34
C ASP A 26 -5.73 7.75 2.64
N GLY A 27 -5.78 7.79 1.31
CA GLY A 27 -5.72 9.02 0.50
C GLY A 27 -4.31 9.47 0.14
N LEU A 28 -3.29 8.66 0.41
CA LEU A 28 -1.93 8.91 -0.04
C LEU A 28 -1.74 8.47 -1.51
N PHE A 29 -0.60 8.86 -2.07
CA PHE A 29 -0.13 8.35 -3.35
C PHE A 29 1.39 8.18 -3.31
N THR A 30 1.83 7.10 -2.66
CA THR A 30 3.24 6.97 -2.27
C THR A 30 4.13 6.44 -3.39
N CYS A 31 5.43 6.77 -3.39
CA CYS A 31 6.40 6.08 -4.25
C CYS A 31 6.79 4.69 -3.69
N PRO A 32 7.41 3.80 -4.48
CA PRO A 32 7.81 2.46 -4.01
C PRO A 32 8.76 2.48 -2.81
N HIS A 33 9.68 3.45 -2.72
CA HIS A 33 10.58 3.59 -1.57
C HIS A 33 9.85 3.95 -0.28
N THR A 34 8.78 4.73 -0.36
CA THR A 34 7.90 4.94 0.80
C THR A 34 7.20 3.64 1.20
N GLY A 35 6.83 2.78 0.23
CA GLY A 35 6.34 1.43 0.50
C GLY A 35 7.34 0.57 1.30
N VAL A 36 8.63 0.61 0.94
CA VAL A 36 9.71 -0.05 1.71
C VAL A 36 9.78 0.49 3.14
N ALA A 37 9.76 1.82 3.30
CA ALA A 37 9.83 2.44 4.61
C ALA A 37 8.61 2.11 5.49
N LEU A 38 7.40 2.06 4.91
CA LEU A 38 6.18 1.67 5.62
C LEU A 38 6.15 0.18 5.98
N ALA A 39 6.68 -0.69 5.11
CA ALA A 39 6.86 -2.10 5.42
C ALA A 39 7.83 -2.30 6.59
N ALA A 40 8.98 -1.60 6.58
CA ALA A 40 9.95 -1.60 7.67
C ALA A 40 9.34 -1.06 8.98
N LEU A 41 8.63 0.07 8.92
CA LEU A 41 7.91 0.66 10.06
C LEU A 41 6.93 -0.35 10.66
N THR A 42 6.13 -1.01 9.82
CA THR A 42 5.18 -2.04 10.26
C THR A 42 5.87 -3.20 10.97
N LYS A 43 7.03 -3.65 10.47
CA LYS A 43 7.82 -4.73 11.10
C LYS A 43 8.38 -4.29 12.46
N LEU A 44 8.99 -3.11 12.52
CA LEU A 44 9.55 -2.54 13.76
C LEU A 44 8.47 -2.34 14.83
N ALA A 45 7.31 -1.81 14.44
CA ALA A 45 6.16 -1.66 15.33
C ALA A 45 5.63 -3.01 15.84
N LYS A 46 5.55 -4.02 14.97
CA LYS A 46 5.14 -5.39 15.36
C LYS A 46 6.11 -6.04 16.35
N ARG A 47 7.41 -5.72 16.27
CA ARG A 47 8.43 -6.20 17.22
C ARG A 47 8.54 -5.33 18.49
N GLY A 48 7.77 -4.23 18.57
CA GLY A 48 7.79 -3.30 19.70
C GLY A 48 9.04 -2.42 19.78
N GLU A 49 9.84 -2.37 18.71
CA GLU A 49 11.01 -1.48 18.62
C GLU A 49 10.60 -0.02 18.37
N ILE A 50 9.48 0.18 17.68
CA ILE A 50 8.76 1.45 17.59
C ILE A 50 7.47 1.31 18.38
N LYS A 51 7.24 2.22 19.31
CA LYS A 51 6.09 2.23 20.21
C LYS A 51 4.94 3.06 19.61
N ARG A 52 3.75 2.88 20.19
CA ARG A 52 2.54 3.58 19.73
C ARG A 52 2.56 5.09 19.98
N ASP A 53 3.28 5.49 21.01
CA ASP A 53 3.44 6.87 21.47
C ASP A 53 4.70 7.55 20.90
N ASP A 54 5.49 6.84 20.07
CA ASP A 54 6.63 7.44 19.39
C ASP A 54 6.15 8.33 18.23
N GLU A 55 6.76 9.51 18.10
CA GLU A 55 6.61 10.35 16.91
C GLU A 55 7.53 9.86 15.79
N VAL A 56 6.94 9.35 14.71
CA VAL A 56 7.68 8.75 13.60
C VAL A 56 7.50 9.55 12.32
N VAL A 57 8.61 9.89 11.67
CA VAL A 57 8.62 10.56 10.37
C VAL A 57 9.13 9.61 9.30
N VAL A 58 8.29 9.32 8.30
CA VAL A 58 8.68 8.58 7.08
C VAL A 58 9.05 9.57 5.99
N ILE A 59 10.26 9.44 5.43
CA ILE A 59 10.75 10.33 4.38
C ILE A 59 10.30 9.81 3.01
N SER A 60 9.42 10.54 2.33
CA SER A 60 9.09 10.29 0.92
C SER A 60 10.03 11.05 0.00
N THR A 61 10.84 10.33 -0.77
CA THR A 61 11.91 10.92 -1.60
C THR A 61 11.45 11.30 -3.00
N ALA A 62 10.25 10.87 -3.41
CA ALA A 62 9.68 11.14 -4.72
C ALA A 62 8.16 11.14 -4.66
N SER A 63 7.52 11.96 -5.51
CA SER A 63 6.08 11.91 -5.73
C SER A 63 5.66 10.57 -6.33
N GLY A 64 4.56 9.99 -5.83
CA GLY A 64 3.96 8.78 -6.40
C GLY A 64 3.49 8.93 -7.84
N LEU A 65 3.27 10.15 -8.34
CA LEU A 65 2.87 10.44 -9.73
C LEU A 65 3.88 9.90 -10.76
N LYS A 66 5.14 9.72 -10.36
CA LYS A 66 6.18 9.12 -11.21
C LYS A 66 6.04 7.60 -11.37
N PHE A 67 5.14 6.97 -10.60
CA PHE A 67 5.04 5.51 -10.46
C PHE A 67 3.61 5.01 -10.69
N ALA A 68 2.82 5.70 -11.53
CA ALA A 68 1.45 5.29 -11.84
C ALA A 68 1.37 3.86 -12.37
N ASP A 69 2.29 3.45 -13.25
CA ASP A 69 2.32 2.09 -13.82
C ASP A 69 2.55 1.01 -12.76
N PHE A 70 3.33 1.30 -11.72
CA PHE A 70 3.49 0.40 -10.58
C PHE A 70 2.17 0.22 -9.83
N LYS A 71 1.38 1.29 -9.65
CA LYS A 71 0.06 1.23 -9.01
C LYS A 71 -0.94 0.45 -9.85
N VAL A 72 -1.01 0.75 -11.15
CA VAL A 72 -1.87 0.03 -12.09
C VAL A 72 -1.50 -1.45 -12.09
N GLY A 73 -0.21 -1.77 -12.22
CA GLY A 73 0.28 -3.15 -12.18
C GLY A 73 -0.06 -3.87 -10.88
N TYR A 74 -0.02 -3.20 -9.72
CA TYR A 74 -0.41 -3.80 -8.45
C TYR A 74 -1.90 -4.16 -8.42
N HIS A 75 -2.78 -3.21 -8.77
CA HIS A 75 -4.23 -3.46 -8.73
C HIS A 75 -4.66 -4.49 -9.78
N GLU A 76 -3.97 -4.58 -10.92
CA GLU A 76 -4.19 -5.59 -11.96
C GLU A 76 -3.48 -6.93 -11.67
N ALA A 77 -2.75 -7.06 -10.57
CA ALA A 77 -1.96 -8.25 -10.21
C ALA A 77 -0.95 -8.67 -11.29
N ARG A 78 -0.27 -7.69 -11.90
CA ARG A 78 0.75 -7.89 -12.95
C ARG A 78 2.20 -7.64 -12.48
N LEU A 79 2.41 -7.26 -11.22
CA LEU A 79 3.76 -7.04 -10.69
C LEU A 79 4.47 -8.38 -10.43
N GLU A 80 5.68 -8.51 -10.96
CA GLU A 80 6.56 -9.64 -10.66
C GLU A 80 6.96 -9.64 -9.18
N GLY A 81 7.04 -10.81 -8.55
CA GLY A 81 7.40 -10.93 -7.13
C GLY A 81 6.30 -10.51 -6.14
N VAL A 82 5.11 -10.11 -6.62
CA VAL A 82 3.94 -9.77 -5.79
C VAL A 82 2.84 -10.81 -5.98
N GLU A 83 3.00 -11.95 -5.30
CA GLU A 83 1.96 -12.98 -5.28
C GLU A 83 0.77 -12.53 -4.42
N SER A 84 -0.44 -12.64 -4.97
CA SER A 84 -1.71 -12.35 -4.28
C SER A 84 -1.76 -10.97 -3.60
N PRO A 85 -1.81 -9.86 -4.37
CA PRO A 85 -1.85 -8.52 -3.79
C PRO A 85 -3.12 -8.33 -2.95
N ARG A 86 -2.95 -7.91 -1.70
CA ARG A 86 -4.00 -7.93 -0.67
C ARG A 86 -5.00 -6.79 -0.78
N PHE A 87 -4.58 -5.66 -1.36
CA PHE A 87 -5.36 -4.41 -1.38
C PHE A 87 -5.72 -3.99 -2.80
N ARG A 88 -5.96 -4.97 -3.68
CA ARG A 88 -6.39 -4.69 -5.05
C ARG A 88 -7.73 -3.96 -5.04
N ASN A 89 -7.86 -3.01 -5.96
CA ASN A 89 -9.09 -2.28 -6.19
C ASN A 89 -9.27 -2.21 -7.70
N VAL A 90 -9.99 -3.20 -8.23
CA VAL A 90 -10.23 -3.33 -9.67
C VAL A 90 -11.60 -2.78 -10.02
N PRO A 91 -11.78 -2.18 -11.21
CA PRO A 91 -13.10 -1.83 -11.70
C PRO A 91 -14.04 -3.04 -11.67
N VAL A 92 -15.28 -2.82 -11.23
CA VAL A 92 -16.33 -3.83 -11.28
C VAL A 92 -17.06 -3.70 -12.61
N GLU A 93 -16.92 -4.70 -13.49
CA GLU A 93 -17.65 -4.75 -14.76
C GLU A 93 -19.11 -5.13 -14.54
N LEU A 94 -20.03 -4.36 -15.13
CA LEU A 94 -21.48 -4.53 -14.97
C LEU A 94 -22.18 -4.39 -16.31
N PRO A 95 -23.28 -5.13 -16.55
CA PRO A 95 -24.14 -4.90 -17.70
C PRO A 95 -24.82 -3.53 -17.61
N GLU A 96 -25.22 -2.96 -18.75
CA GLU A 96 -25.94 -1.68 -18.89
C GLU A 96 -27.40 -1.72 -18.36
N ARG A 97 -27.57 -2.17 -17.12
CA ARG A 97 -28.86 -2.35 -16.45
C ARG A 97 -28.87 -1.58 -15.14
N TYR A 98 -29.92 -0.78 -14.94
CA TYR A 98 -30.11 0.01 -13.72
C TYR A 98 -29.99 -0.84 -12.44
N GLU A 99 -30.65 -2.01 -12.40
CA GLU A 99 -30.62 -2.90 -11.25
C GLU A 99 -29.20 -3.40 -10.94
N ALA A 100 -28.43 -3.74 -11.98
CA ALA A 100 -27.05 -4.20 -11.80
C ALA A 100 -26.16 -3.13 -11.19
N VAL A 101 -26.31 -1.87 -11.60
CA VAL A 101 -25.58 -0.72 -11.03
C VAL A 101 -26.03 -0.44 -9.60
N ARG A 102 -27.34 -0.36 -9.34
CA ARG A 102 -27.90 -0.12 -8.00
C ARG A 102 -27.40 -1.17 -7.01
N ASP A 103 -27.49 -2.44 -7.37
CA ASP A 103 -27.11 -3.54 -6.48
C ASP A 103 -25.60 -3.57 -6.21
N ALA A 104 -24.78 -3.18 -7.19
CA ALA A 104 -23.34 -3.04 -7.00
C ALA A 104 -22.98 -1.87 -6.06
N LEU A 105 -23.66 -0.73 -6.21
CA LEU A 105 -23.50 0.41 -5.30
C LEU A 105 -23.90 0.04 -3.87
N GLN A 106 -25.03 -0.63 -3.68
CA GLN A 106 -25.48 -1.07 -2.36
C GLN A 106 -24.44 -1.97 -1.69
N ARG A 107 -23.93 -3.00 -2.41
CA ARG A 107 -22.85 -3.86 -1.90
C ARG A 107 -21.58 -3.10 -1.53
N GLY A 108 -21.26 -2.03 -2.26
CA GLY A 108 -20.07 -1.21 -2.00
C GLY A 108 -20.21 -0.26 -0.80
N LEU A 109 -21.44 0.10 -0.40
CA LEU A 109 -21.71 0.94 0.76
C LEU A 109 -21.87 0.11 2.05
N ASP A 110 -22.28 -1.15 1.94
CA ASP A 110 -22.50 -2.05 3.07
C ASP A 110 -21.22 -2.74 3.58
N GLY A 111 -20.10 -2.60 2.87
CA GLY A 111 -18.79 -3.18 3.22
C GLY A 111 -17.86 -2.18 3.90
#